data_AF-A0A939KS54-F1
#
_entry.id   AF-A0A939KS54-F1
#
_cell.length_a   1.000
_cell.length_b   1.000
_cell.length_c   1.000
_cell.angle_alpha   90.00
_cell.angle_beta   90.00
_cell.angle_gamma   90.00
#
_symmetry.space_group_name_H-M   'P 1'
#
loop_
_entity.id
_entity.type
_entity.pdbx_description
1 polymer ?
#
loop_
_entity_poly.entity_id
_entity_poly.type
_entity_poly.pdbx_seq_one_letter_code
_entity_poly.pdbx_strand_id
1 'polypeptide(L)'
;MVAEPLTVKENGLRFSGPNSKNPCWQGDLNSVAFDEQGIKTKLLNLDKPCYFLRVKGRMGITNDGYLGAVADADNGKTSSVETLTAVPPLLPQQLGDPSFLDFQGVKYAYATGAMANGIASEELAIALSKERILSSFGAAGLVPDRVEAAIHRIQEAVPYGPYRDRTAWGRVISQIWHYHSGGFSISRFNSQHRSLSVSGKH
;
A
#
# COMPACT_ATOMS: atom_id res chain seq x y z
N MET A 1 25.94 -27.45 43.60
CA MET A 1 25.12 -27.56 42.37
C MET A 1 25.11 -26.18 41.75
N VAL A 2 25.99 -25.93 40.79
CA VAL A 2 26.06 -24.65 40.08
C VAL A 2 25.03 -24.73 38.96
N ALA A 3 24.05 -23.82 38.96
CA ALA A 3 23.05 -23.74 37.91
C ALA A 3 23.75 -23.45 36.57
N GLU A 4 23.51 -24.29 35.57
CA GLU A 4 23.95 -24.06 34.20
C GLU A 4 23.39 -22.70 33.73
N PRO A 5 24.23 -21.81 33.16
CA PRO A 5 23.74 -20.57 32.59
C PRO A 5 22.86 -20.92 31.38
N LEU A 6 21.59 -20.52 31.43
CA LEU A 6 20.65 -20.62 30.31
C LEU A 6 21.31 -20.04 29.07
N THR A 7 21.75 -20.91 28.17
CA THR A 7 22.36 -20.51 26.91
C THR A 7 21.26 -19.83 26.11
N VAL A 8 21.23 -18.49 26.14
CA VAL A 8 20.34 -17.70 25.30
C VAL A 8 20.73 -18.05 23.87
N LYS A 9 19.95 -18.91 23.20
CA LYS A 9 20.12 -19.17 21.78
C LYS A 9 19.92 -17.83 21.06
N GLU A 10 21.03 -17.21 20.67
CA GLU A 10 21.01 -16.06 19.80
C GLU A 10 20.26 -16.44 18.52
N ASN A 11 19.22 -15.69 18.17
CA ASN A 11 18.39 -15.95 16.99
C ASN A 11 19.03 -15.43 15.70
N GLY A 12 20.37 -15.30 15.68
CA GLY A 12 21.14 -14.83 14.53
C GLY A 12 20.96 -13.36 14.16
N LEU A 13 20.05 -12.63 14.82
CA LEU A 13 19.81 -11.21 14.56
C LEU A 13 20.90 -10.35 15.20
N ARG A 14 21.40 -9.38 14.43
CA ARG A 14 22.36 -8.36 14.89
C ARG A 14 21.80 -6.98 14.59
N PHE A 15 21.88 -6.08 15.56
CA PHE A 15 21.53 -4.68 15.38
C PHE A 15 22.80 -3.86 15.22
N SER A 16 22.89 -3.09 14.14
CA SER A 16 23.97 -2.13 13.90
C SER A 16 23.34 -0.77 13.69
N GLY A 17 23.24 0.00 14.78
CA GLY A 17 22.69 1.35 14.77
C GLY A 17 23.41 2.25 15.78
N PRO A 18 23.25 3.57 15.69
CA PRO A 18 23.82 4.49 16.68
C PRO A 18 23.29 4.16 18.07
N ASN A 19 24.17 4.24 19.07
CA ASN A 19 23.82 3.98 20.48
C ASN A 19 23.15 5.22 21.10
N SER A 20 22.06 5.70 20.47
CA SER A 20 21.29 6.84 20.93
C SER A 20 20.27 6.41 22.00
N LYS A 21 19.96 7.30 22.94
CA LYS A 21 18.86 7.09 23.90
C LYS A 21 17.55 6.98 23.14
N ASN A 22 17.07 5.76 22.94
CA ASN A 22 15.78 5.51 22.31
C ASN A 22 14.64 5.67 23.34
N PRO A 23 13.44 6.07 22.89
CA PRO A 23 12.25 6.09 23.74
C PRO A 23 11.98 4.70 24.31
N CYS A 24 11.47 4.63 25.54
CA CYS A 24 11.18 3.35 26.18
C CYS A 24 9.88 2.75 25.61
N TRP A 25 9.96 1.54 25.06
CA TRP A 25 8.76 0.79 24.70
C TRP A 25 8.03 0.29 25.95
N GLN A 26 6.70 0.40 25.94
CA GLN A 26 5.80 -0.09 26.98
C GLN A 26 4.76 -1.02 26.35
N GLY A 27 4.65 -2.24 26.87
CA GLY A 27 3.69 -3.24 26.41
C GLY A 27 3.90 -4.59 27.08
N ASP A 28 3.11 -5.59 26.68
CA ASP A 28 3.23 -6.95 27.21
C ASP A 28 4.39 -7.70 26.53
N LEU A 29 5.32 -8.19 27.33
CA LEU A 29 6.46 -9.00 26.88
C LEU A 29 6.03 -10.29 26.18
N ASN A 30 4.85 -10.84 26.47
CA ASN A 30 4.32 -12.03 25.79
C ASN A 30 3.99 -11.76 24.32
N SER A 31 3.83 -10.50 23.91
CA SER A 31 3.58 -10.11 22.51
C SER A 31 4.85 -10.16 21.64
N VAL A 32 6.03 -10.23 22.27
CA VAL A 32 7.33 -10.16 21.60
C VAL A 32 7.70 -11.53 21.04
N ALA A 33 7.84 -11.58 19.72
CA ALA A 33 8.31 -12.76 19.01
C ALA A 33 9.85 -12.80 19.01
N PHE A 34 10.40 -13.98 19.29
CA PHE A 34 11.85 -14.21 19.28
C PHE A 34 12.27 -15.37 18.36
N ASP A 35 11.31 -16.15 17.87
CA ASP A 35 11.47 -17.21 16.88
C ASP A 35 11.24 -16.66 15.46
N GLU A 36 11.78 -17.36 14.46
CA GLU A 36 11.74 -16.94 13.06
C GLU A 36 10.32 -16.76 12.52
N GLN A 37 9.40 -17.67 12.84
CA GLN A 37 8.03 -17.63 12.33
C GLN A 37 7.28 -16.44 12.92
N GLY A 38 7.37 -16.23 14.24
CA GLY A 38 6.79 -15.09 14.91
C GLY A 38 7.36 -13.76 14.40
N ILE A 39 8.69 -13.67 14.23
CA ILE A 39 9.36 -12.51 13.65
C ILE A 39 8.82 -12.20 12.25
N LYS A 40 8.76 -13.21 11.38
CA LYS A 40 8.23 -13.07 10.02
C LYS A 40 6.77 -12.61 10.02
N THR A 41 5.93 -13.20 10.87
CA THR A 41 4.51 -12.82 11.00
C THR A 41 4.38 -11.35 11.43
N LYS A 42 5.19 -10.90 12.40
CA LYS A 42 5.14 -9.50 12.85
C LYS A 42 5.65 -8.51 11.79
N LEU A 43 6.68 -8.88 11.01
CA LEU A 43 7.22 -8.07 9.92
C LEU A 43 6.27 -7.96 8.71
N LEU A 44 5.52 -9.02 8.41
CA LEU A 44 4.55 -9.01 7.30
C LEU A 44 3.27 -8.23 7.64
N ASN A 45 3.08 -7.85 8.91
CA ASN A 45 1.93 -7.10 9.35
C ASN A 45 2.13 -5.58 9.21
N LEU A 46 2.14 -5.11 7.97
CA LEU A 46 2.50 -3.74 7.58
C LEU A 46 1.50 -2.66 8.04
N ASP A 47 0.30 -3.04 8.46
CA ASP A 47 -0.73 -2.13 8.96
C ASP A 47 -0.49 -1.66 10.42
N LYS A 48 0.42 -2.34 11.13
CA LYS A 48 0.81 -2.01 12.49
C LYS A 48 2.27 -1.53 12.54
N PRO A 49 2.64 -0.72 13.55
CA PRO A 49 4.04 -0.44 13.80
C PRO A 49 4.81 -1.73 14.11
N CYS A 50 6.11 -1.74 13.85
CA CYS A 50 7.02 -2.80 14.27
C CYS A 50 8.05 -2.22 15.24
N TYR A 51 8.07 -2.75 16.47
CA TYR A 51 9.06 -2.39 17.49
C TYR A 51 10.12 -3.47 17.59
N PHE A 52 11.39 -3.06 17.50
CA PHE A 52 12.54 -3.94 17.65
C PHE A 52 13.10 -3.75 19.05
N LEU A 53 13.12 -4.83 19.82
CA LEU A 53 13.45 -4.82 21.24
C LEU A 53 14.61 -5.77 21.52
N ARG A 54 15.41 -5.47 22.55
CA ARG A 54 16.35 -6.40 23.17
C ARG A 54 15.85 -6.72 24.57
N VAL A 55 15.46 -7.98 24.79
CA VAL A 55 14.95 -8.48 26.08
C VAL A 55 15.94 -9.49 26.62
N LYS A 56 16.56 -9.20 27.77
CA LYS A 56 17.58 -10.07 28.41
C LYS A 56 18.69 -10.53 27.42
N GLY A 57 19.15 -9.63 26.56
CA GLY A 57 20.19 -9.90 25.55
C GLY A 57 19.70 -10.52 24.24
N ARG A 58 18.42 -10.95 24.15
CA ARG A 58 17.84 -11.53 22.93
C ARG A 58 17.03 -10.49 22.15
N MET A 59 17.22 -10.43 20.83
CA MET A 59 16.44 -9.54 19.97
C MET A 59 15.07 -10.13 19.65
N GLY A 60 14.02 -9.32 19.75
CA GLY A 60 12.66 -9.69 19.41
C GLY A 60 11.90 -8.55 18.75
N ILE A 61 10.76 -8.89 18.14
CA ILE A 61 9.90 -7.94 17.43
C ILE A 61 8.47 -8.05 17.96
N THR A 62 7.79 -6.92 18.09
CA THR A 62 6.36 -6.87 18.39
C THR A 62 5.66 -5.79 17.56
N ASN A 63 4.37 -5.99 17.31
CA ASN A 63 3.50 -4.99 16.68
C ASN A 63 2.61 -4.25 17.68
N ASP A 64 2.71 -4.61 18.96
CA ASP A 64 1.82 -4.13 20.02
C ASP A 64 2.62 -3.30 21.04
N GLY A 65 1.91 -2.51 21.84
CA GLY A 65 2.51 -1.53 22.76
C GLY A 65 2.69 -0.15 22.15
N TYR A 66 3.39 0.72 22.86
CA TYR A 66 3.65 2.10 22.43
C TYR A 66 5.01 2.58 22.94
N LEU A 67 5.56 3.61 22.29
CA LEU A 67 6.78 4.27 22.74
C LEU A 67 6.41 5.37 23.75
N GLY A 68 6.95 5.27 24.96
CA GLY A 68 6.89 6.30 25.99
C GLY A 68 8.02 7.33 25.88
N ALA A 69 8.14 8.19 26.88
CA ALA A 69 9.22 9.18 26.96
C ALA A 69 10.62 8.53 26.95
N VAL A 70 11.62 9.28 26.50
CA VAL A 70 13.03 8.88 26.61
C VAL A 70 13.35 8.76 28.10
N ALA A 71 13.68 7.55 28.55
CA ALA A 71 14.03 7.35 29.95
C ALA A 71 15.38 8.04 30.23
N ASP A 72 15.40 8.96 31.19
CA ASP A 72 16.65 9.40 31.79
C ASP A 72 17.26 8.21 32.54
N ALA A 73 18.54 7.96 32.26
CA ALA A 73 19.29 6.78 32.68
C ALA A 73 19.50 6.65 34.20
N ASP A 74 18.82 7.45 35.02
CA ASP A 74 19.11 7.62 36.46
C ASP A 74 18.00 7.14 37.41
N ASN A 75 16.91 6.55 36.88
CA ASN A 75 16.05 5.74 37.73
C ASN A 75 16.50 4.28 37.62
N GLY A 76 17.21 3.79 38.65
CA GLY A 76 17.80 2.46 38.80
C GLY A 76 16.84 1.25 38.74
N LYS A 77 15.80 1.31 37.90
CA LYS A 77 15.09 0.15 37.37
C LYS A 77 15.84 -0.30 36.13
N THR A 78 16.56 -1.40 36.27
CA THR A 78 17.04 -2.23 35.15
C THR A 78 15.84 -2.68 34.32
N SER A 79 15.38 -1.81 33.42
CA SER A 79 14.41 -2.15 32.39
C SER A 79 15.02 -3.29 31.58
N SER A 80 14.57 -4.52 31.83
CA SER A 80 15.04 -5.72 31.13
C SER A 80 14.77 -5.72 29.61
N VAL A 81 14.19 -4.63 29.11
CA VAL A 81 13.76 -4.36 27.74
C VAL A 81 14.39 -3.06 27.29
N GLU A 82 15.23 -3.16 26.27
CA GLU A 82 15.83 -2.04 25.56
C GLU A 82 15.13 -1.91 24.20
N THR A 83 14.73 -0.69 23.82
CA THR A 83 14.16 -0.43 22.51
C THR A 83 15.28 -0.08 21.53
N LEU A 84 15.44 -0.86 20.46
CA LEU A 84 16.50 -0.70 19.47
C LEU A 84 16.10 0.26 18.36
N THR A 85 14.89 0.06 17.81
CA THR A 85 14.30 0.93 16.80
C THR A 85 12.80 0.65 16.66
N ALA A 86 12.09 1.51 15.94
CA ALA A 86 10.70 1.35 15.62
C ALA A 86 10.45 1.76 14.17
N VAL A 87 9.59 1.00 13.50
CA VAL A 87 9.09 1.29 12.15
C VAL A 87 7.59 1.59 12.26
N PRO A 88 7.09 2.73 11.77
CA PRO A 88 5.66 3.00 11.76
C PRO A 88 4.92 2.04 10.81
N PRO A 89 3.58 2.01 10.81
CA PRO A 89 2.81 1.33 9.77
C PRO A 89 3.28 1.75 8.37
N LEU A 90 3.39 0.77 7.47
CA LEU A 90 3.80 0.93 6.07
C LEU A 90 2.66 0.47 5.15
N LEU A 91 1.62 1.29 5.07
CA LEU A 91 0.44 1.04 4.27
C LEU A 91 0.77 1.17 2.77
N PRO A 92 0.22 0.31 1.88
CA PRO A 92 0.47 0.42 0.44
C PRO A 92 0.07 1.77 -0.17
N GLN A 93 -0.86 2.49 0.46
CA GLN A 93 -1.30 3.83 0.06
C GLN A 93 -0.21 4.90 0.23
N GLN A 94 0.84 4.62 1.02
CA GLN A 94 1.99 5.51 1.18
C GLN A 94 3.00 5.37 0.03
N LEU A 95 2.82 4.39 -0.86
CA LEU A 95 3.67 4.20 -2.02
C LEU A 95 3.18 5.09 -3.18
N GLY A 96 4.08 5.86 -3.76
CA GLY A 96 3.78 6.76 -4.88
C GLY A 96 3.39 8.17 -4.44
N ASP A 97 2.67 8.89 -5.30
CA ASP A 97 2.23 10.26 -5.05
C ASP A 97 0.81 10.28 -4.46
N PRO A 98 0.59 10.78 -3.23
CA PRO A 98 -0.74 10.92 -2.65
C PRO A 98 -1.68 11.78 -3.50
N SER A 99 -1.14 12.78 -4.21
CA SER A 99 -1.90 13.65 -5.10
C SER A 99 -2.52 12.87 -6.26
N PHE A 100 -1.89 11.76 -6.69
CA PHE A 100 -2.47 10.86 -7.69
C PHE A 100 -3.68 10.12 -7.16
N LEU A 101 -3.65 9.68 -5.88
CA LEU A 101 -4.78 8.99 -5.25
C LEU A 101 -6.01 9.91 -5.20
N ASP A 102 -5.81 11.14 -4.72
CA ASP A 102 -6.85 12.15 -4.63
C ASP A 102 -7.31 12.59 -6.03
N PHE A 103 -6.35 12.78 -6.95
CA PHE A 103 -6.67 13.17 -8.31
C PHE A 103 -7.39 12.07 -9.08
N GLN A 104 -7.17 10.78 -8.84
CA GLN A 104 -7.84 9.71 -9.58
C GLN A 104 -9.00 9.08 -8.81
N GLY A 105 -9.16 9.40 -7.52
CA GLY A 105 -10.18 8.78 -6.65
C GLY A 105 -9.89 7.31 -6.32
N VAL A 106 -8.62 6.90 -6.35
CA VAL A 106 -8.19 5.49 -6.22
C VAL A 106 -7.55 5.19 -4.86
N LYS A 107 -7.56 3.92 -4.49
CA LYS A 107 -6.96 3.44 -3.23
C LYS A 107 -5.44 3.33 -3.33
N TYR A 108 -4.89 3.05 -4.50
CA TYR A 108 -3.45 2.80 -4.69
C TYR A 108 -2.91 3.59 -5.88
N ALA A 109 -1.64 4.01 -5.79
CA ALA A 109 -0.95 4.73 -6.86
C ALA A 109 -0.47 3.73 -7.92
N TYR A 110 -1.44 3.05 -8.51
CA TYR A 110 -1.26 1.93 -9.42
C TYR A 110 -2.33 1.99 -10.50
N ALA A 111 -1.93 1.62 -11.72
CA ALA A 111 -2.81 1.55 -12.87
C ALA A 111 -2.48 0.32 -13.71
N THR A 112 -3.50 -0.38 -14.19
CA THR A 112 -3.29 -1.41 -15.22
C THR A 112 -3.29 -0.79 -16.62
N GLY A 113 -2.31 -1.19 -17.42
CA GLY A 113 -2.20 -0.73 -18.81
C GLY A 113 -3.34 -1.24 -19.70
N ALA A 114 -3.60 -0.51 -20.79
CA ALA A 114 -4.51 -0.98 -21.83
C ALA A 114 -3.84 -2.13 -22.59
N MET A 115 -4.59 -3.21 -22.81
CA MET A 115 -4.14 -4.36 -23.60
C MET A 115 -5.14 -4.56 -24.74
N ALA A 116 -4.68 -4.42 -25.98
CA ALA A 116 -5.50 -4.32 -27.19
C ALA A 116 -6.48 -5.51 -27.37
N ASN A 117 -7.43 -5.35 -28.30
CA ASN A 117 -8.44 -6.33 -28.67
C ASN A 117 -9.28 -6.85 -27.49
N GLY A 118 -9.49 -6.00 -26.47
CA GLY A 118 -10.26 -6.36 -25.28
C GLY A 118 -9.55 -7.33 -24.33
N ILE A 119 -8.22 -7.53 -24.43
CA ILE A 119 -7.46 -8.32 -23.45
C ILE A 119 -7.56 -7.67 -22.06
N ALA A 120 -7.47 -6.34 -22.01
CA ALA A 120 -7.92 -5.59 -20.84
C ALA A 120 -9.44 -5.47 -20.93
N SER A 121 -10.15 -6.54 -20.55
CA SER A 121 -11.59 -6.72 -20.78
C SER A 121 -12.45 -5.85 -19.87
N GLU A 122 -13.76 -5.81 -20.16
CA GLU A 122 -14.73 -5.16 -19.28
C GLU A 122 -14.75 -5.79 -17.88
N GLU A 123 -14.63 -7.11 -17.77
CA GLU A 123 -14.61 -7.82 -16.49
C GLU A 123 -13.43 -7.37 -15.62
N LEU A 124 -12.23 -7.24 -16.23
CA LEU A 124 -11.05 -6.74 -15.54
C LEU A 124 -11.25 -5.29 -15.08
N ALA A 125 -11.73 -4.43 -15.98
CA ALA A 125 -11.97 -3.03 -15.68
C ALA A 125 -13.02 -2.85 -14.55
N ILE A 126 -14.11 -3.63 -14.59
CA ILE A 126 -15.15 -3.64 -13.57
C ILE A 126 -14.61 -4.12 -12.22
N ALA A 127 -13.85 -5.22 -12.21
CA ALA A 127 -13.27 -5.76 -10.98
C ALA A 127 -12.35 -4.75 -10.29
N LEU A 128 -11.45 -4.12 -11.05
CA LEU A 128 -10.52 -3.12 -10.54
C LEU A 128 -11.23 -1.83 -10.09
N SER A 129 -12.25 -1.39 -10.84
CA SER A 129 -13.04 -0.22 -10.49
C SER A 129 -13.79 -0.40 -9.16
N LYS A 130 -14.34 -1.58 -8.90
CA LYS A 130 -15.01 -1.91 -7.62
C LYS A 130 -14.06 -1.82 -6.42
N GLU A 131 -12.79 -2.15 -6.62
CA GLU A 131 -11.74 -2.02 -5.60
C GLU A 131 -11.07 -0.63 -5.57
N ARG A 132 -11.57 0.33 -6.37
CA ARG A 132 -10.99 1.66 -6.57
C ARG A 132 -9.53 1.61 -7.03
N ILE A 133 -9.24 0.76 -7.99
CA ILE A 133 -7.93 0.65 -8.64
C ILE A 133 -8.07 1.18 -10.07
N LEU A 134 -7.12 2.01 -10.52
CA LEU A 134 -7.17 2.57 -11.86
C LEU A 134 -6.93 1.47 -12.90
N SER A 135 -7.72 1.47 -13.97
CA SER A 135 -7.55 0.54 -15.08
C SER A 135 -7.87 1.20 -16.41
N SER A 136 -7.30 0.65 -17.48
CA SER A 136 -7.60 1.09 -18.84
C SER A 136 -8.14 -0.06 -19.68
N PHE A 137 -9.28 0.17 -20.35
CA PHE A 137 -9.90 -0.83 -21.21
C PHE A 137 -9.18 -0.96 -22.56
N GLY A 138 -9.10 -2.20 -23.04
CA GLY A 138 -8.39 -2.61 -24.24
C GLY A 138 -9.04 -2.26 -25.57
N ALA A 139 -9.39 -0.99 -25.80
CA ALA A 139 -10.18 -0.59 -26.96
C ALA A 139 -9.46 -0.64 -28.32
N ALA A 140 -8.12 -0.63 -28.32
CA ALA A 140 -7.35 -0.67 -29.56
C ALA A 140 -7.69 -1.94 -30.36
N GLY A 141 -8.03 -1.79 -31.63
CA GLY A 141 -8.40 -2.92 -32.51
C GLY A 141 -9.88 -3.35 -32.43
N LEU A 142 -10.68 -2.74 -31.56
CA LEU A 142 -12.13 -2.94 -31.52
C LEU A 142 -12.86 -1.92 -32.42
N VAL A 143 -13.99 -2.35 -33.01
CA VAL A 143 -14.88 -1.45 -33.75
C VAL A 143 -15.61 -0.48 -32.80
N PRO A 144 -15.98 0.73 -33.24
CA PRO A 144 -16.60 1.76 -32.38
C PRO A 144 -17.81 1.25 -31.57
N ASP A 145 -18.74 0.54 -32.21
CA ASP A 145 -19.94 -0.01 -31.54
C ASP A 145 -19.57 -0.96 -30.38
N ARG A 146 -18.48 -1.72 -30.52
CA ARG A 146 -18.01 -2.62 -29.46
C ARG A 146 -17.42 -1.85 -28.29
N VAL A 147 -16.70 -0.76 -28.59
CA VAL A 147 -16.16 0.14 -27.57
C VAL A 147 -17.30 0.83 -26.82
N GLU A 148 -18.32 1.31 -27.53
CA GLU A 148 -19.51 1.93 -26.93
C GLU A 148 -20.25 0.95 -26.00
N ALA A 149 -20.52 -0.28 -26.47
CA ALA A 149 -21.14 -1.32 -25.64
C ALA A 149 -20.32 -1.64 -24.38
N ALA A 150 -18.99 -1.67 -24.50
CA ALA A 150 -18.11 -1.90 -23.35
C ALA A 150 -18.16 -0.75 -22.33
N ILE A 151 -18.19 0.51 -22.80
CA ILE A 151 -18.35 1.69 -21.93
C ILE A 151 -19.65 1.58 -21.13
N HIS A 152 -20.77 1.31 -21.80
CA HIS A 152 -22.07 1.18 -21.14
C HIS A 152 -22.06 0.08 -20.07
N ARG A 153 -21.55 -1.11 -20.42
CA ARG A 153 -21.44 -2.25 -19.49
C ARG A 153 -20.62 -1.88 -18.24
N ILE A 154 -19.48 -1.22 -18.42
CA ILE A 154 -18.62 -0.82 -17.29
C ILE A 154 -19.33 0.22 -16.41
N GLN A 155 -19.99 1.22 -17.02
CA GLN A 155 -20.73 2.26 -16.29
C GLN A 155 -21.93 1.72 -15.52
N GLU A 156 -22.63 0.71 -16.05
CA GLU A 156 -23.77 0.07 -15.38
C GLU A 156 -23.31 -0.82 -14.21
N ALA A 157 -22.24 -1.59 -14.40
CA ALA A 157 -21.79 -2.59 -13.43
C ALA A 157 -21.10 -2.02 -12.19
N VAL A 158 -20.69 -0.77 -12.27
CA VAL A 158 -20.08 -0.05 -11.17
C VAL A 158 -20.98 1.20 -11.03
N PRO A 159 -21.97 1.22 -10.11
CA PRO A 159 -22.79 2.41 -9.86
C PRO A 159 -22.17 3.32 -8.80
N TYR A 160 -22.53 4.60 -8.84
CA TYR A 160 -22.07 5.64 -7.91
C TYR A 160 -22.19 5.22 -6.44
N GLY A 161 -21.08 5.25 -5.70
CA GLY A 161 -21.07 5.04 -4.26
C GLY A 161 -21.70 6.21 -3.48
N PRO A 162 -22.27 5.98 -2.28
CA PRO A 162 -23.04 6.98 -1.51
C PRO A 162 -22.20 8.07 -0.82
N TYR A 163 -20.87 7.98 -0.85
CA TYR A 163 -19.98 8.93 -0.17
C TYR A 163 -18.97 9.55 -1.14
N ARG A 164 -19.02 10.88 -1.20
CA ARG A 164 -18.03 11.82 -1.76
C ARG A 164 -17.86 11.86 -3.28
N ASP A 165 -18.05 13.09 -3.76
CA ASP A 165 -17.42 13.67 -4.95
C ASP A 165 -17.97 13.08 -6.28
N ARG A 166 -18.73 13.92 -6.99
CA ARG A 166 -19.26 13.67 -8.34
C ARG A 166 -18.15 13.61 -9.41
N THR A 167 -16.89 13.67 -8.99
CA THR A 167 -15.69 13.86 -9.79
C THR A 167 -14.82 12.60 -9.86
N ALA A 168 -14.92 11.64 -8.94
CA ALA A 168 -14.06 10.46 -8.82
C ALA A 168 -14.45 9.39 -9.86
N TRP A 169 -15.75 9.29 -10.13
CA TRP A 169 -16.28 8.49 -11.24
C TRP A 169 -15.86 9.02 -12.61
N GLY A 170 -15.69 10.34 -12.74
CA GLY A 170 -15.24 10.98 -13.99
C GLY A 170 -13.76 10.75 -14.34
N ARG A 171 -13.01 9.97 -13.53
CA ARG A 171 -11.55 9.77 -13.73
C ARG A 171 -11.12 8.31 -13.79
N VAL A 172 -11.98 7.38 -13.35
CA VAL A 172 -11.78 5.93 -13.49
C VAL A 172 -12.21 5.42 -14.87
N ILE A 173 -12.79 6.28 -15.73
CA ILE A 173 -13.21 5.88 -17.09
C ILE A 173 -12.00 5.87 -18.04
N SER A 174 -11.55 4.64 -18.33
CA SER A 174 -11.10 4.13 -19.63
C SER A 174 -10.37 5.13 -20.53
N GLN A 175 -9.03 5.12 -20.48
CA GLN A 175 -8.25 5.70 -21.57
C GLN A 175 -8.42 4.80 -22.79
N ILE A 176 -9.38 5.14 -23.64
CA ILE A 176 -9.53 4.50 -24.95
C ILE A 176 -8.42 5.02 -25.84
N TRP A 177 -7.45 4.15 -26.11
CA TRP A 177 -6.39 4.42 -27.07
C TRP A 177 -6.97 4.32 -28.48
N HIS A 178 -7.21 5.46 -29.13
CA HIS A 178 -7.44 5.50 -30.56
C HIS A 178 -6.09 5.49 -31.28
N TYR A 179 -5.81 4.41 -32.01
CA TYR A 179 -4.68 4.34 -32.92
C TYR A 179 -5.11 4.88 -34.28
N HIS A 180 -4.57 6.03 -34.69
CA HIS A 180 -4.56 6.47 -36.09
C HIS A 180 -3.12 6.41 -36.61
N SER A 181 -2.95 6.09 -37.89
CA SER A 181 -1.68 5.83 -38.60
C SER A 181 -0.65 6.98 -38.64
N GLY A 182 -0.65 7.89 -37.67
CA GLY A 182 0.28 9.01 -37.55
C GLY A 182 0.30 9.70 -36.17
N GLY A 183 -0.28 9.11 -35.11
CA GLY A 183 -0.19 9.69 -33.75
C GLY A 183 -1.11 9.05 -32.72
N PHE A 184 -0.72 9.17 -31.45
CA PHE A 184 -1.50 8.72 -30.29
C PHE A 184 -2.39 9.86 -29.78
N SER A 185 -3.69 9.58 -29.54
CA SER A 185 -4.59 10.54 -28.90
C SER A 185 -5.30 9.90 -27.71
N ILE A 186 -5.20 10.57 -26.55
CA ILE A 186 -5.92 10.20 -25.33
C ILE A 186 -7.21 11.01 -25.32
N SER A 187 -8.35 10.33 -25.33
CA SER A 187 -9.67 10.97 -25.21
C SER A 187 -10.27 10.64 -23.84
N ARG A 188 -10.57 11.68 -23.06
CA ARG A 188 -11.27 11.56 -21.77
C ARG A 188 -12.77 11.72 -22.00
N PHE A 189 -13.56 10.70 -21.68
CA PHE A 189 -15.02 10.78 -21.74
C PHE A 189 -15.57 11.21 -20.38
N ASN A 190 -16.03 12.46 -20.30
CA ASN A 190 -16.76 12.96 -19.14
C ASN A 190 -18.26 12.95 -19.46
N SER A 191 -19.11 12.62 -18.47
CA SER A 191 -20.59 12.59 -18.56
C SER A 191 -21.23 13.94 -18.97
N GLN A 192 -20.45 14.99 -19.21
CA GLN A 192 -20.91 16.31 -19.66
C GLN A 192 -20.63 16.61 -21.15
N HIS A 193 -20.49 15.60 -22.04
CA HIS A 193 -20.33 15.85 -23.48
C HIS A 193 -19.20 16.86 -23.85
N ARG A 194 -18.03 16.75 -23.22
CA ARG A 194 -16.81 17.44 -23.70
C ARG A 194 -15.64 16.48 -23.77
N SER A 195 -15.26 16.12 -25.00
CA SER A 195 -14.00 15.45 -25.31
C SER A 195 -12.86 16.44 -25.13
N LEU A 196 -11.98 16.19 -24.16
CA LEU A 196 -10.67 16.84 -24.11
C LEU A 196 -9.68 15.91 -24.81
N SER A 197 -9.24 16.29 -26.00
CA SER A 197 -8.15 15.63 -26.73
C SER A 197 -6.84 16.32 -26.35
N VAL A 198 -5.89 15.57 -25.81
CA VAL A 198 -4.50 16.02 -25.66
C VAL A 198 -3.69 15.31 -26.74
N SER A 199 -3.16 16.09 -27.68
CA SER A 199 -2.28 15.61 -28.75
C SER A 199 -0.83 15.88 -28.37
N GLY A 200 -0.08 14.82 -28.08
CA GLY A 200 1.37 14.88 -27.93
C GLY A 200 2.04 14.51 -29.25
N LYS A 201 2.69 15.48 -29.90
CA LYS A 201 3.61 15.19 -31.01
C LYS A 201 4.98 14.84 -30.42
N HIS A 202 5.49 13.66 -30.73
CA HIS A 202 6.92 13.39 -30.75
C HIS A 202 7.45 13.67 -32.15
#